data_AF-A0A8T1YQ65-F1
#
_entry.id   AF-A0A8T1YQ65-F1
#
_cell.length_a   1.000
_cell.length_b   1.000
_cell.length_c   1.000
_cell.angle_alpha   90.00
_cell.angle_beta   90.00
_cell.angle_gamma   90.00
#
_symmetry.space_group_name_H-M   'P 1'
#
loop_
_entity.id
_entity.type
_entity.pdbx_description
1 polymer ?
#
loop_
_entity_poly.entity_id
_entity_poly.type
_entity_poly.pdbx_seq_one_letter_code
_entity_poly.pdbx_strand_id
1 'polypeptide(L)'
;APHFLQSDDPFYTFFTETLYQNLRKACEGSEESIHYCSFPEEAEGTRVERIEQSVTRMMTIIDLARNIRERHKLPLKTPLKEITVVHPDAEFLDDITGKLKEYVLEELNVRSLVPCNDTLKYASLKAEPDFSVLGKRLGKSMRLVAKEVKEMSQQDILRFEETGKVTIAGHTLELTDIKIVRVFKRPDGLKDTEIDANGDGDVLVILNLQPDDSLYEAGVAREIVNRIQKLRKKSVLCSQEQYIKDTIGSSLLPSTLMPSHAVILSDESFQNVSKLSFKISLARPALKFNEDAILALFSGDEKFARGLQAYLLSRDQSNLKSEFQQGNGKIITVSCIEKLPVVSVVLGDHLHLTVGDYLLSTSNS
;
A
#
# COMPACT_ATOMS: atom_id res chain seq x y z
N ALA A 1 29.23 1.82 4.44
CA ALA A 1 29.48 2.39 3.10
C ALA A 1 30.93 2.25 2.64
N PRO A 2 31.98 2.65 3.39
CA PRO A 2 33.37 2.51 2.93
C PRO A 2 33.85 1.05 2.82
N HIS A 3 33.33 0.16 3.68
CA HIS A 3 33.74 -1.25 3.73
C HIS A 3 33.39 -2.08 2.48
N PHE A 4 32.25 -1.81 1.83
CA PHE A 4 31.85 -2.49 0.59
C PHE A 4 32.71 -2.06 -0.61
N LEU A 5 33.15 -0.82 -0.62
CA LEU A 5 34.02 -0.34 -1.70
C LEU A 5 35.45 -0.90 -1.57
N GLN A 6 35.89 -1.20 -0.34
CA GLN A 6 37.21 -1.79 -0.07
C GLN A 6 37.29 -3.25 -0.55
N SER A 7 36.19 -4.01 -0.49
CA SER A 7 36.16 -5.39 -1.01
C SER A 7 36.19 -5.46 -2.54
N ASP A 8 35.59 -4.48 -3.22
CA ASP A 8 35.48 -4.44 -4.70
C ASP A 8 36.64 -3.70 -5.39
N ASP A 9 37.47 -3.01 -4.60
CA ASP A 9 38.60 -2.20 -5.05
C ASP A 9 39.62 -2.91 -5.98
N PRO A 10 39.93 -4.21 -5.79
CA PRO A 10 40.81 -4.93 -6.69
C PRO A 10 40.26 -5.11 -8.11
N PHE A 11 38.95 -4.96 -8.31
CA PHE A 11 38.27 -5.21 -9.58
C PHE A 11 37.80 -3.93 -10.29
N TYR A 12 37.48 -2.87 -9.54
CA TYR A 12 36.91 -1.63 -10.07
C TYR A 12 37.54 -0.35 -9.47
N THR A 13 38.85 -0.36 -9.26
CA THR A 13 39.69 0.66 -8.61
C THR A 13 39.31 2.13 -8.88
N PHE A 14 39.09 2.53 -10.14
CA PHE A 14 38.74 3.92 -10.46
C PHE A 14 37.31 4.29 -10.05
N PHE A 15 36.39 3.33 -10.12
CA PHE A 15 34.98 3.54 -9.74
C PHE A 15 34.83 3.55 -8.21
N THR A 16 35.48 2.62 -7.52
CA THR A 16 35.52 2.54 -6.05
C THR A 16 36.16 3.79 -5.46
N GLU A 17 37.27 4.27 -6.01
CA GLU A 17 37.93 5.52 -5.60
C GLU A 17 37.02 6.74 -5.85
N THR A 18 36.37 6.83 -7.01
CA THR A 18 35.43 7.94 -7.29
C THR A 18 34.26 7.95 -6.32
N LEU A 19 33.69 6.79 -6.00
CA LEU A 19 32.60 6.70 -5.04
C LEU A 19 33.07 7.04 -3.62
N TYR A 20 34.25 6.54 -3.24
CA TYR A 20 34.89 6.82 -1.96
C TYR A 20 35.13 8.32 -1.76
N GLN A 21 35.72 9.02 -2.75
CA GLN A 21 35.95 10.46 -2.70
C GLN A 21 34.66 11.27 -2.52
N ASN A 22 33.54 10.79 -3.05
CA ASN A 22 32.25 11.44 -2.86
C ASN A 22 31.65 11.18 -1.46
N LEU A 23 31.78 9.96 -0.96
CA LEU A 23 31.30 9.60 0.38
C LEU A 23 32.15 10.22 1.49
N ARG A 24 33.46 10.34 1.28
CA ARG A 24 34.44 10.96 2.19
C ARG A 24 34.01 12.37 2.62
N LYS A 25 33.34 13.12 1.75
CA LYS A 25 32.84 14.47 2.06
C LYS A 25 31.80 14.50 3.18
N ALA A 26 31.14 13.38 3.45
CA ALA A 26 30.13 13.24 4.50
C ALA A 26 30.67 12.55 5.77
N CYS A 27 31.92 12.09 5.78
CA CYS A 27 32.54 11.37 6.91
C CYS A 27 33.78 12.12 7.41
N GLU A 28 33.79 12.48 8.69
CA GLU A 28 34.96 13.07 9.34
C GLU A 28 36.02 12.00 9.64
N GLY A 29 37.31 12.31 9.46
CA GLY A 29 38.42 11.41 9.82
C GLY A 29 38.68 10.23 8.87
N SER A 30 38.17 10.27 7.64
CA SER A 30 38.43 9.24 6.62
C SER A 30 39.82 9.39 5.98
N GLU A 31 40.38 8.32 5.40
CA GLU A 31 41.69 8.27 4.71
C GLU A 31 41.67 8.91 3.32
N GLU A 32 42.80 9.42 2.81
CA GLU A 32 42.85 10.19 1.55
C GLU A 32 42.38 9.44 0.32
N SER A 33 42.58 8.13 0.27
CA SER A 33 42.12 7.24 -0.79
C SER A 33 41.59 5.97 -0.18
N ILE A 34 40.73 5.27 -0.93
CA ILE A 34 40.23 3.96 -0.51
C ILE A 34 41.36 2.95 -0.34
N HIS A 35 42.43 3.07 -1.13
CA HIS A 35 43.60 2.18 -1.11
C HIS A 35 44.43 2.27 0.18
N TYR A 36 44.23 3.33 0.98
CA TYR A 36 44.89 3.51 2.27
C TYR A 36 44.05 3.02 3.43
N CYS A 37 42.79 2.66 3.18
CA CYS A 37 41.96 2.11 4.23
C CYS A 37 42.35 0.67 4.55
N SER A 38 42.33 0.30 5.83
CA SER A 38 42.39 -1.10 6.24
C SER A 38 41.13 -1.85 5.78
N PHE A 39 41.30 -3.13 5.47
CA PHE A 39 40.15 -4.01 5.23
C PHE A 39 39.24 -4.04 6.45
N PRO A 40 37.91 -4.09 6.25
CA PRO A 40 36.98 -4.24 7.36
C PRO A 40 37.24 -5.55 8.10
N GLU A 41 37.24 -5.48 9.42
CA GLU A 41 37.20 -6.68 10.27
C GLU A 41 35.77 -7.23 10.31
N GLU A 42 35.64 -8.55 10.31
CA GLU A 42 34.34 -9.21 10.44
C GLU A 42 33.76 -8.93 11.82
N ALA A 43 32.55 -8.38 11.86
CA ALA A 43 31.82 -8.20 13.11
C ALA A 43 31.21 -9.55 13.50
N GLU A 44 31.88 -10.31 14.36
CA GLU A 44 31.36 -11.57 14.89
C GLU A 44 30.42 -11.34 16.10
N GLY A 45 29.33 -12.10 16.17
CA GLY A 45 28.49 -12.19 17.36
C GLY A 45 27.01 -12.49 17.10
N THR A 46 26.34 -13.05 18.10
CA THR A 46 24.91 -13.47 18.06
C THR A 46 23.93 -12.36 17.67
N ARG A 47 24.30 -11.10 17.86
CA ARG A 47 23.49 -9.94 17.47
C ARG A 47 23.42 -9.77 15.95
N VAL A 48 24.47 -10.13 15.20
CA VAL A 48 24.50 -10.03 13.74
C VAL A 48 23.59 -11.10 13.14
N GLU A 49 23.71 -12.34 13.61
CA GLU A 49 22.86 -13.47 13.20
C GLU A 49 21.36 -13.17 13.39
N ARG A 50 21.00 -12.57 14.52
CA ARG A 50 19.59 -12.20 14.81
C ARG A 50 19.04 -11.19 13.81
N ILE A 51 19.85 -10.21 13.40
CA ILE A 51 19.47 -9.18 12.43
C ILE A 51 19.35 -9.79 11.04
N GLU A 52 20.32 -10.59 10.62
CA GLU A 52 20.28 -11.31 9.35
C GLU A 52 19.04 -12.18 9.24
N GLN A 53 18.67 -12.86 10.33
CA GLN A 53 17.44 -13.63 10.40
C GLN A 53 16.19 -12.74 10.24
N SER A 54 16.08 -11.61 10.96
CA SER A 54 14.94 -10.68 10.80
C SER A 54 14.83 -10.17 9.36
N VAL A 55 15.96 -9.81 8.74
CA VAL A 55 15.99 -9.30 7.36
C VAL A 55 15.59 -10.39 6.38
N THR A 56 16.07 -11.62 6.56
CA THR A 56 15.69 -12.77 5.72
C THR A 56 14.19 -13.03 5.80
N ARG A 57 13.62 -13.05 7.02
CA ARG A 57 12.16 -13.19 7.25
C ARG A 57 11.36 -12.12 6.50
N MET A 58 11.82 -10.87 6.57
CA MET A 58 11.20 -9.74 5.85
C MET A 58 11.24 -9.94 4.33
N MET A 59 12.38 -10.33 3.76
CA MET A 59 12.50 -10.59 2.31
C MET A 59 11.53 -11.70 1.87
N THR A 60 11.46 -12.81 2.62
CA THR A 60 10.52 -13.91 2.35
C THR A 60 9.08 -13.41 2.29
N ILE A 61 8.65 -12.59 3.25
CA ILE A 61 7.28 -12.04 3.27
C ILE A 61 7.02 -11.15 2.05
N ILE A 62 7.98 -10.30 1.68
CA ILE A 62 7.87 -9.41 0.51
C ILE A 62 7.72 -10.24 -0.76
N ASP A 63 8.51 -11.29 -0.94
CA ASP A 63 8.46 -12.13 -2.13
C ASP A 63 7.17 -12.94 -2.20
N LEU A 64 6.70 -13.49 -1.07
CA LEU A 64 5.40 -14.17 -1.00
C LEU A 64 4.25 -13.22 -1.38
N ALA A 65 4.27 -11.98 -0.90
CA ALA A 65 3.27 -10.96 -1.23
C ALA A 65 3.35 -10.51 -2.70
N ARG A 66 4.55 -10.32 -3.25
CA ARG A 66 4.76 -9.98 -4.68
C ARG A 66 4.19 -11.06 -5.58
N ASN A 67 4.43 -12.33 -5.26
CA ASN A 67 3.87 -13.47 -5.99
C ASN A 67 2.33 -13.42 -6.02
N ILE A 68 1.67 -13.08 -4.90
CA ILE A 68 0.22 -12.89 -4.87
C ILE A 68 -0.19 -11.78 -5.85
N ARG A 69 0.47 -10.63 -5.81
CA ARG A 69 0.15 -9.51 -6.71
C ARG A 69 0.34 -9.87 -8.17
N GLU A 70 1.39 -10.60 -8.51
CA GLU A 70 1.67 -11.05 -9.87
C GLU A 70 0.57 -11.99 -10.39
N ARG A 71 0.14 -12.96 -9.58
CA ARG A 71 -0.98 -13.86 -9.93
C ARG A 71 -2.27 -13.09 -10.27
N HIS A 72 -2.53 -12.00 -9.54
CA HIS A 72 -3.70 -11.14 -9.75
C HIS A 72 -3.44 -9.96 -10.71
N LYS A 73 -2.25 -9.89 -11.32
CA LYS A 73 -1.83 -8.81 -12.22
C LYS A 73 -1.98 -7.42 -11.59
N LEU A 74 -1.77 -7.31 -10.28
CA LEU A 74 -1.86 -6.07 -9.52
C LEU A 74 -0.50 -5.36 -9.56
N PRO A 75 -0.39 -4.19 -10.20
CA PRO A 75 0.87 -3.48 -10.27
C PRO A 75 1.20 -2.85 -8.90
N LEU A 76 2.49 -2.79 -8.53
CA LEU A 76 2.98 -2.22 -7.26
C LEU A 76 2.46 -0.79 -6.98
N LYS A 77 2.14 -0.03 -8.04
CA LYS A 77 1.58 1.32 -7.92
C LYS A 77 0.18 1.38 -7.30
N THR A 78 -0.60 0.30 -7.37
CA THR A 78 -1.94 0.23 -6.80
C THR A 78 -1.82 -0.11 -5.32
N PRO A 79 -2.14 0.83 -4.41
CA PRO A 79 -1.98 0.56 -2.99
C PRO A 79 -3.02 -0.47 -2.52
N LEU A 80 -2.64 -1.35 -1.59
CA LEU A 80 -3.53 -2.34 -0.98
C LEU A 80 -3.90 -1.94 0.44
N LYS A 81 -5.06 -2.42 0.93
CA LYS A 81 -5.54 -2.10 2.28
C LYS A 81 -4.65 -2.71 3.36
N GLU A 82 -4.43 -4.02 3.26
CA GLU A 82 -3.92 -4.81 4.37
C GLU A 82 -3.15 -6.04 3.88
N ILE A 83 -2.06 -6.32 4.58
CA ILE A 83 -1.32 -7.59 4.53
C ILE A 83 -1.44 -8.25 5.90
N THR A 84 -1.81 -9.53 5.93
CA THR A 84 -1.80 -10.34 7.15
C THR A 84 -0.64 -11.33 7.08
N VAL A 85 0.21 -11.35 8.11
CA VAL A 85 1.31 -12.30 8.25
C VAL A 85 0.96 -13.28 9.35
N VAL A 86 0.88 -14.57 8.99
CA VAL A 86 0.48 -15.64 9.89
C VAL A 86 1.68 -16.52 10.22
N HIS A 87 2.03 -16.62 11.50
CA HIS A 87 3.17 -17.41 11.97
C HIS A 87 2.98 -17.83 13.45
N PRO A 88 3.31 -19.07 13.85
CA PRO A 88 3.11 -19.55 15.22
C PRO A 88 4.09 -18.94 16.24
N ASP A 89 5.31 -18.59 15.82
CA ASP A 89 6.27 -17.89 16.67
C ASP A 89 5.94 -16.40 16.78
N ALA A 90 5.82 -15.91 18.01
CA ALA A 90 5.58 -14.51 18.32
C ALA A 90 6.81 -13.64 18.06
N GLU A 91 8.02 -14.17 18.22
CA GLU A 91 9.26 -13.42 18.00
C GLU A 91 9.44 -13.11 16.50
N PHE A 92 9.11 -14.08 15.63
CA PHE A 92 8.99 -13.84 14.19
C PHE A 92 8.03 -12.68 13.87
N LEU A 93 6.86 -12.66 14.51
CA LEU A 93 5.88 -11.59 14.25
C LEU A 93 6.36 -10.24 14.78
N ASP A 94 7.08 -10.21 15.90
CA ASP A 94 7.64 -8.99 16.48
C ASP A 94 8.72 -8.37 15.57
N ASP A 95 9.55 -9.18 14.92
CA ASP A 95 10.53 -8.69 13.93
C ASP A 95 9.88 -7.84 12.83
N ILE A 96 8.80 -8.37 12.28
CA ILE A 96 8.11 -7.82 11.11
C ILE A 96 7.20 -6.66 11.50
N THR A 97 6.62 -6.72 12.71
CA THR A 97 5.71 -5.66 13.20
C THR A 97 6.44 -4.51 13.89
N GLY A 98 7.68 -4.73 14.33
CA GLY A 98 8.56 -3.75 14.94
C GLY A 98 9.28 -2.90 13.89
N LYS A 99 10.62 -2.94 13.91
CA LYS A 99 11.47 -2.04 13.10
C LYS A 99 11.39 -2.29 11.60
N LEU A 100 10.99 -3.49 11.17
CA LEU A 100 10.95 -3.85 9.75
C LEU A 100 9.59 -3.54 9.10
N LYS A 101 8.59 -3.14 9.88
CA LYS A 101 7.23 -2.90 9.40
C LYS A 101 7.17 -1.89 8.28
N GLU A 102 7.84 -0.75 8.45
CA GLU A 102 7.81 0.34 7.46
C GLU A 102 8.38 -0.12 6.11
N TYR A 103 9.49 -0.88 6.13
CA TYR A 103 10.07 -1.45 4.91
C TYR A 103 9.09 -2.38 4.18
N VAL A 104 8.36 -3.24 4.91
CA VAL A 104 7.35 -4.13 4.30
C VAL A 104 6.21 -3.32 3.69
N LEU A 105 5.70 -2.31 4.41
CA LEU A 105 4.59 -1.48 3.93
C LEU A 105 4.96 -0.63 2.71
N GLU A 106 6.17 -0.08 2.69
CA GLU A 106 6.68 0.72 1.57
C GLU A 106 6.93 -0.12 0.34
N GLU A 107 7.66 -1.23 0.48
CA GLU A 107 8.03 -2.11 -0.63
C GLU A 107 6.79 -2.75 -1.28
N LEU A 108 5.79 -3.08 -0.47
CA LEU A 108 4.53 -3.63 -0.94
C LEU A 108 3.43 -2.58 -1.12
N ASN A 109 3.67 -1.28 -0.91
CA ASN A 109 2.64 -0.24 -1.03
C ASN A 109 1.30 -0.67 -0.39
N VAL A 110 1.35 -1.12 0.87
CA VAL A 110 0.19 -1.56 1.65
C VAL A 110 -0.02 -0.60 2.81
N ARG A 111 -1.27 -0.29 3.17
CA ARG A 111 -1.55 0.66 4.25
C ARG A 111 -1.31 0.08 5.65
N SER A 112 -1.55 -1.21 5.84
CA SER A 112 -1.49 -1.83 7.16
C SER A 112 -0.96 -3.25 7.11
N LEU A 113 -0.26 -3.64 8.18
CA LEU A 113 0.27 -4.99 8.41
C LEU A 113 -0.34 -5.53 9.70
N VAL A 114 -0.97 -6.69 9.60
CA VAL A 114 -1.63 -7.37 10.72
C VAL A 114 -0.91 -8.68 11.03
N PRO A 115 -0.30 -8.83 12.21
CA PRO A 115 0.24 -10.11 12.64
C PRO A 115 -0.89 -11.05 13.09
N CYS A 116 -0.75 -12.34 12.82
CA CYS A 116 -1.66 -13.37 13.28
C CYS A 116 -0.88 -14.57 13.80
N ASN A 117 -0.97 -14.83 15.11
CA ASN A 117 -0.32 -15.98 15.72
C ASN A 117 -1.14 -17.27 15.59
N ASP A 118 -2.46 -17.15 15.43
CA ASP A 118 -3.37 -18.29 15.24
C ASP A 118 -3.34 -18.77 13.78
N THR A 119 -2.51 -19.79 13.53
CA THR A 119 -2.36 -20.40 12.20
C THR A 119 -3.65 -21.05 11.69
N LEU A 120 -4.50 -21.59 12.57
CA LEU A 120 -5.73 -22.30 12.19
C LEU A 120 -6.84 -21.37 11.72
N LYS A 121 -6.73 -20.07 12.02
CA LYS A 121 -7.68 -19.05 11.56
C LYS A 121 -7.70 -18.93 10.04
N TYR A 122 -6.52 -19.00 9.42
CA TYR A 122 -6.34 -18.80 7.98
C TYR A 122 -5.70 -19.98 7.26
N ALA A 123 -5.30 -21.04 7.97
CA ALA A 123 -4.76 -22.25 7.38
C ALA A 123 -5.46 -23.50 7.92
N SER A 124 -5.59 -24.49 7.06
CA SER A 124 -5.83 -25.88 7.46
C SER A 124 -4.58 -26.68 7.18
N LEU A 125 -4.13 -27.48 8.15
CA LEU A 125 -3.00 -28.37 7.98
C LEU A 125 -3.42 -29.62 7.20
N LYS A 126 -2.58 -30.07 6.27
CA LYS A 126 -2.71 -31.36 5.60
C LYS A 126 -1.40 -32.11 5.71
N ALA A 127 -1.47 -33.38 6.09
CA ALA A 127 -0.32 -34.25 6.08
C ALA A 127 -0.24 -34.98 4.72
N GLU A 128 0.89 -34.86 4.05
CA GLU A 128 1.20 -35.57 2.81
C GLU A 128 2.33 -36.58 3.05
N PRO A 129 2.12 -37.87 2.77
CA PRO A 129 3.17 -38.87 2.96
C PRO A 129 4.26 -38.71 1.90
N ASP A 130 5.53 -38.82 2.29
CA ASP A 130 6.63 -38.90 1.33
C ASP A 130 6.68 -40.29 0.70
N PHE A 131 6.17 -40.40 -0.52
CA PHE A 131 6.13 -41.66 -1.25
C PHE A 131 7.51 -42.23 -1.59
N SER A 132 8.54 -41.39 -1.67
CA SER A 132 9.91 -41.82 -2.02
C SER A 132 10.61 -42.50 -0.85
N VAL A 133 10.41 -41.96 0.36
CA VAL A 133 10.98 -42.50 1.60
C VAL A 133 10.15 -43.70 2.07
N LEU A 134 8.84 -43.51 2.22
CA LEU A 134 7.96 -44.54 2.77
C LEU A 134 7.71 -45.72 1.83
N GLY A 135 7.75 -45.50 0.52
CA GLY A 135 7.61 -46.57 -0.46
C GLY A 135 8.68 -47.66 -0.33
N LYS A 136 9.94 -47.26 -0.05
CA LYS A 136 11.06 -48.20 0.16
C LYS A 136 10.95 -48.96 1.48
N ARG A 137 10.44 -48.32 2.53
CA ARG A 137 10.38 -48.87 3.90
C ARG A 137 9.15 -49.74 4.14
N LEU A 138 7.99 -49.33 3.63
CA LEU A 138 6.69 -49.93 3.97
C LEU A 138 6.13 -50.87 2.88
N GLY A 139 6.61 -50.77 1.64
CA GLY A 139 6.18 -51.66 0.54
C GLY A 139 4.66 -51.76 0.41
N LYS A 140 4.10 -52.95 0.69
CA LYS A 140 2.65 -53.22 0.59
C LYS A 140 1.81 -52.43 1.61
N SER A 141 2.36 -52.12 2.79
CA SER A 141 1.66 -51.35 3.83
C SER A 141 1.55 -49.86 3.51
N MET A 142 2.33 -49.36 2.53
CA MET A 142 2.36 -47.94 2.16
C MET A 142 0.98 -47.41 1.78
N ARG A 143 0.17 -48.19 1.06
CA ARG A 143 -1.15 -47.73 0.60
C ARG A 143 -2.10 -47.45 1.77
N LEU A 144 -2.00 -48.24 2.84
CA LEU A 144 -2.83 -48.09 4.02
C LEU A 144 -2.34 -46.92 4.89
N VAL A 145 -1.01 -46.85 5.13
CA VAL A 145 -0.40 -45.72 5.86
C VAL A 145 -0.63 -44.39 5.16
N ALA A 146 -0.48 -44.32 3.83
CA ALA A 146 -0.72 -43.10 3.07
C ALA A 146 -2.16 -42.62 3.13
N LYS A 147 -3.13 -43.53 3.30
CA LYS A 147 -4.54 -43.18 3.47
C LYS A 147 -4.77 -42.56 4.86
N GLU A 148 -4.30 -43.23 5.92
CA GLU A 148 -4.45 -42.73 7.29
C GLU A 148 -3.71 -41.40 7.51
N VAL A 149 -2.51 -41.22 6.92
CA VAL A 149 -1.78 -39.94 6.95
C VAL A 149 -2.61 -38.81 6.35
N LYS A 150 -3.27 -39.04 5.20
CA LYS A 150 -4.12 -38.03 4.56
C LYS A 150 -5.43 -37.75 5.32
N GLU A 151 -5.88 -38.69 6.14
CA GLU A 151 -7.10 -38.59 6.94
C GLU A 151 -6.83 -38.09 8.38
N MET A 152 -5.58 -37.75 8.72
CA MET A 152 -5.22 -37.19 10.02
C MET A 152 -6.04 -35.94 10.35
N SER A 153 -6.51 -35.84 11.60
CA SER A 153 -7.19 -34.65 12.08
C SER A 153 -6.21 -33.49 12.28
N GLN A 154 -6.71 -32.24 12.28
CA GLN A 154 -5.87 -31.05 12.57
C GLN A 154 -5.12 -31.19 13.90
N GLN A 155 -5.76 -31.77 14.92
CA GLN A 155 -5.15 -31.98 16.24
C GLN A 155 -4.02 -33.00 16.19
N ASP A 156 -4.18 -34.07 15.40
CA ASP A 156 -3.14 -35.09 15.26
C ASP A 156 -1.95 -34.57 14.47
N ILE A 157 -2.18 -33.73 13.46
CA ILE A 157 -1.10 -33.08 12.70
C ILE A 157 -0.31 -32.12 13.59
N LEU A 158 -0.98 -31.30 14.40
CA LEU A 158 -0.31 -30.42 15.37
C LEU A 158 0.51 -31.21 16.39
N ARG A 159 -0.06 -32.28 16.96
CA ARG A 159 0.68 -33.16 17.88
C ARG A 159 1.89 -33.80 17.20
N PHE A 160 1.76 -34.21 15.94
CA PHE A 160 2.87 -34.77 15.18
C PHE A 160 3.97 -33.73 14.93
N GLU A 161 3.62 -32.47 14.66
CA GLU A 161 4.57 -31.37 14.50
C GLU A 161 5.35 -31.09 15.79
N GLU A 162 4.70 -31.14 16.95
CA GLU A 162 5.32 -30.96 18.27
C GLU A 162 6.18 -32.15 18.73
N THR A 163 5.68 -33.37 18.55
CA THR A 163 6.33 -34.60 19.06
C THR A 163 7.35 -35.19 18.09
N GLY A 164 7.25 -34.83 16.81
CA GLY A 164 8.10 -35.31 15.71
C GLY A 164 7.90 -36.77 15.31
N LYS A 165 6.97 -37.50 15.97
CA LYS A 165 6.71 -38.93 15.71
C LYS A 165 5.23 -39.26 15.88
N VAL A 166 4.71 -40.12 15.01
CA VAL A 166 3.34 -40.65 15.12
C VAL A 166 3.32 -42.13 14.74
N THR A 167 2.49 -42.92 15.41
CA THR A 167 2.29 -44.34 15.07
C THR A 167 1.00 -44.51 14.29
N ILE A 168 1.11 -44.93 13.03
CA ILE A 168 0.00 -45.11 12.09
C ILE A 168 0.07 -46.54 11.54
N ALA A 169 -1.04 -47.27 11.61
CA ALA A 169 -1.14 -48.68 11.21
C ALA A 169 -0.01 -49.60 11.73
N GLY A 170 0.46 -49.38 12.97
CA GLY A 170 1.54 -50.17 13.59
C GLY A 170 2.96 -49.79 13.14
N HIS A 171 3.13 -48.73 12.37
CA HIS A 171 4.42 -48.20 11.95
C HIS A 171 4.67 -46.82 12.57
N THR A 172 5.88 -46.60 13.12
CA THR A 172 6.32 -45.27 13.58
C THR A 172 6.81 -44.46 12.39
N LEU A 173 6.23 -43.28 12.21
CA LEU A 173 6.58 -42.28 11.21
C LEU A 173 7.28 -41.11 11.90
N GLU A 174 8.31 -40.57 11.26
CA GLU A 174 9.10 -39.42 11.74
C GLU A 174 8.87 -38.21 10.82
N LEU A 175 9.38 -37.02 11.20
CA LEU A 175 9.25 -35.78 10.42
C LEU A 175 9.77 -35.90 8.96
N THR A 176 10.67 -36.83 8.69
CA THR A 176 11.20 -37.10 7.34
C THR A 176 10.23 -37.90 6.47
N ASP A 177 9.23 -38.55 7.07
CA ASP A 177 8.29 -39.43 6.39
C ASP A 177 7.01 -38.71 5.95
N ILE A 178 6.67 -37.60 6.60
CA ILE A 178 5.43 -36.85 6.38
C ILE A 178 5.76 -35.38 6.15
N LYS A 179 5.30 -34.84 5.02
CA LYS A 179 5.32 -33.41 4.74
C LYS A 179 4.03 -32.76 5.25
N ILE A 180 4.16 -31.83 6.18
CA ILE A 180 3.03 -31.00 6.62
C ILE A 180 2.89 -29.84 5.63
N VAL A 181 1.70 -29.70 5.05
CA VAL A 181 1.34 -28.65 4.11
C VAL A 181 0.28 -27.76 4.74
N ARG A 182 0.58 -26.47 4.85
CA ARG A 182 -0.37 -25.44 5.26
C ARG A 182 -1.19 -25.01 4.05
N VAL A 183 -2.46 -25.37 4.01
CA VAL A 183 -3.38 -24.97 2.93
C VAL A 183 -4.18 -23.77 3.39
N PHE A 184 -4.16 -22.68 2.61
CA PHE A 184 -4.93 -21.49 2.91
C PHE A 184 -6.42 -21.82 3.04
N LYS A 185 -6.97 -21.52 4.21
CA LYS A 185 -8.39 -21.58 4.52
C LYS A 185 -8.94 -20.17 4.39
N ARG A 186 -9.69 -19.95 3.31
CA ARG A 186 -10.33 -18.66 3.08
C ARG A 186 -11.37 -18.37 4.16
N PRO A 187 -11.45 -17.13 4.69
CA PRO A 187 -12.55 -16.71 5.53
C PRO A 187 -13.90 -16.77 4.77
N ASP A 188 -14.97 -17.09 5.49
CA ASP A 188 -16.31 -17.19 4.92
C ASP A 188 -16.77 -15.84 4.33
N GLY A 189 -17.40 -15.88 3.15
CA GLY A 189 -17.99 -14.71 2.49
C GLY A 189 -17.06 -13.90 1.57
N LEU A 190 -15.78 -14.26 1.44
CA LEU A 190 -14.83 -13.62 0.53
C LEU A 190 -14.60 -14.44 -0.75
N LYS A 191 -14.41 -13.76 -1.88
CA LYS A 191 -14.09 -14.39 -3.18
C LYS A 191 -12.58 -14.51 -3.41
N ASP A 192 -12.19 -15.40 -4.32
CA ASP A 192 -10.81 -15.57 -4.81
C ASP A 192 -10.18 -14.27 -5.31
N THR A 193 -11.01 -13.34 -5.81
CA THR A 193 -10.57 -12.04 -6.33
C THR A 193 -10.38 -10.97 -5.25
N GLU A 194 -10.82 -11.25 -4.01
CA GLU A 194 -10.87 -10.27 -2.92
C GLU A 194 -9.82 -10.57 -1.85
N ILE A 195 -9.39 -11.82 -1.75
CA ILE A 195 -8.35 -12.25 -0.82
C ILE A 195 -7.59 -13.42 -1.42
N ASP A 196 -6.27 -13.39 -1.28
CA ASP A 196 -5.41 -14.50 -1.69
C ASP A 196 -4.22 -14.61 -0.73
N ALA A 197 -3.63 -15.79 -0.67
CA ALA A 197 -2.54 -16.10 0.23
C ALA A 197 -1.42 -16.87 -0.47
N ASN A 198 -0.23 -16.79 0.10
CA ASN A 198 0.93 -17.56 -0.34
C ASN A 198 1.80 -17.87 0.87
N GLY A 199 2.37 -19.07 0.87
CA GLY A 199 3.26 -19.51 1.95
C GLY A 199 4.33 -20.43 1.40
N ASP A 200 5.47 -20.44 2.09
CA ASP A 200 6.61 -21.32 1.78
C ASP A 200 6.64 -22.59 2.63
N GLY A 201 5.67 -22.73 3.54
CA GLY A 201 5.56 -23.83 4.49
C GLY A 201 5.83 -23.40 5.93
N ASP A 202 6.64 -22.35 6.14
CA ASP A 202 6.96 -21.78 7.45
C ASP A 202 6.01 -20.62 7.78
N VAL A 203 5.92 -19.64 6.86
CA VAL A 203 5.06 -18.46 7.00
C VAL A 203 3.94 -18.48 5.96
N LEU A 204 2.77 -17.95 6.35
CA LEU A 204 1.66 -17.69 5.44
C LEU A 204 1.38 -16.20 5.36
N VAL A 205 1.43 -15.65 4.16
CA VAL A 205 1.14 -14.24 3.86
C VAL A 205 -0.17 -14.15 3.13
N ILE A 206 -1.03 -13.21 3.54
CA ILE A 206 -2.37 -13.01 2.98
C ILE A 206 -2.50 -11.55 2.59
N LEU A 207 -3.00 -11.28 1.38
CA LEU A 207 -3.29 -9.93 0.92
C LEU A 207 -4.79 -9.70 0.75
N ASN A 208 -5.26 -8.56 1.25
CA ASN A 208 -6.57 -8.03 0.92
C ASN A 208 -6.51 -7.33 -0.45
N LEU A 209 -7.24 -7.89 -1.41
CA LEU A 209 -7.29 -7.45 -2.80
C LEU A 209 -8.56 -6.65 -3.12
N GLN A 210 -9.43 -6.42 -2.14
CA GLN A 210 -10.66 -5.66 -2.35
C GLN A 210 -10.32 -4.23 -2.80
N PRO A 211 -10.91 -3.76 -3.91
CA PRO A 211 -10.77 -2.37 -4.29
C PRO A 211 -11.33 -1.48 -3.19
N ASP A 212 -10.60 -0.41 -2.91
CA ASP A 212 -11.06 0.71 -2.10
C ASP A 212 -11.07 1.93 -3.01
N ASP A 213 -12.19 2.63 -3.11
CA ASP A 213 -12.28 3.83 -3.93
C ASP A 213 -11.23 4.88 -3.52
N SER A 214 -10.88 4.94 -2.22
CA SER A 214 -9.79 5.80 -1.74
C SER A 214 -8.39 5.35 -2.19
N LEU A 215 -8.18 4.05 -2.38
CA LEU A 215 -6.92 3.49 -2.90
C LEU A 215 -6.84 3.66 -4.42
N TYR A 216 -7.97 3.55 -5.12
CA TYR A 216 -8.07 3.81 -6.54
C TYR A 216 -7.75 5.27 -6.85
N GLU A 217 -8.37 6.23 -6.15
CA GLU A 217 -8.09 7.66 -6.30
C GLU A 217 -6.60 7.97 -6.05
N ALA A 218 -5.99 7.39 -5.02
CA ALA A 218 -4.56 7.56 -4.74
C ALA A 218 -3.67 6.94 -5.83
N GLY A 219 -4.05 5.78 -6.38
CA GLY A 219 -3.35 5.14 -7.49
C GLY A 219 -3.39 5.99 -8.77
N VAL A 220 -4.56 6.55 -9.10
CA VAL A 220 -4.75 7.47 -10.22
C VAL A 220 -3.92 8.75 -10.03
N ALA A 221 -3.94 9.33 -8.83
CA ALA A 221 -3.12 10.50 -8.49
C ALA A 221 -1.62 10.23 -8.75
N ARG A 222 -1.13 9.07 -8.29
CA ARG A 222 0.28 8.68 -8.48
C ARG A 222 0.61 8.42 -9.94
N GLU A 223 -0.34 7.92 -10.74
CA GLU A 223 -0.18 7.75 -12.18
C GLU A 223 -0.07 9.11 -12.90
N ILE A 224 -0.91 10.08 -12.53
CA ILE A 224 -0.84 11.45 -13.04
C ILE A 224 0.53 12.05 -12.72
N VAL A 225 0.98 11.99 -11.47
CA VAL A 225 2.30 12.49 -11.04
C VAL A 225 3.42 11.81 -11.83
N ASN A 226 3.43 10.48 -11.90
CA ASN A 226 4.44 9.73 -12.65
C ASN A 226 4.44 10.06 -14.15
N ARG A 227 3.27 10.29 -14.74
CA ARG A 227 3.13 10.68 -16.15
C ARG A 227 3.68 12.08 -16.36
N ILE A 228 3.35 13.03 -15.48
CA ILE A 228 3.92 14.38 -15.46
C ILE A 228 5.45 14.30 -15.36
N GLN A 229 6.00 13.46 -14.48
CA GLN A 229 7.45 13.33 -14.28
C GLN A 229 8.16 12.67 -15.48
N LYS A 230 7.60 11.60 -16.06
CA LYS A 230 8.17 10.92 -17.23
C LYS A 230 8.17 11.81 -18.47
N LEU A 231 7.10 12.56 -18.69
CA LEU A 231 6.97 13.44 -19.84
C LEU A 231 7.82 14.72 -19.66
N ARG A 232 8.02 15.24 -18.43
CA ARG A 232 9.01 16.29 -18.13
C ARG A 232 10.44 15.88 -18.47
N LYS A 233 10.83 14.63 -18.19
CA LYS A 233 12.14 14.09 -18.60
C LYS A 233 12.28 13.98 -20.13
N LYS A 234 11.17 13.87 -20.86
CA LYS A 234 11.13 13.70 -22.31
C LYS A 234 11.06 15.02 -23.08
N SER A 235 10.47 16.07 -22.50
CA SER A 235 10.34 17.39 -23.12
C SER A 235 11.10 18.46 -22.32
N VAL A 236 12.32 18.76 -22.76
CA VAL A 236 13.14 19.82 -22.15
C VAL A 236 12.58 21.23 -22.40
N LEU A 237 11.63 21.43 -23.31
CA LEU A 237 11.21 22.78 -23.76
C LEU A 237 9.72 22.85 -24.13
N CYS A 238 8.88 23.44 -23.26
CA CYS A 238 7.69 24.27 -23.54
C CYS A 238 7.00 24.67 -22.22
N SER A 239 6.17 25.73 -22.22
CA SER A 239 5.57 26.32 -21.01
C SER A 239 4.90 25.27 -20.12
N GLN A 240 5.32 25.19 -18.85
CA GLN A 240 4.87 24.17 -17.88
C GLN A 240 3.34 24.14 -17.71
N GLU A 241 2.68 25.29 -17.88
CA GLU A 241 1.23 25.44 -17.76
C GLU A 241 0.45 24.75 -18.89
N GLN A 242 0.78 25.03 -20.15
CA GLN A 242 0.14 24.41 -21.31
C GLN A 242 0.29 22.88 -21.27
N TYR A 243 1.47 22.41 -20.87
CA TYR A 243 1.79 21.00 -20.76
C TYR A 243 0.99 20.25 -19.68
N ILE A 244 0.82 20.85 -18.50
CA ILE A 244 0.00 20.25 -17.44
C ILE A 244 -1.47 20.26 -17.85
N LYS A 245 -1.93 21.34 -18.52
CA LYS A 245 -3.29 21.44 -19.07
C LYS A 245 -3.59 20.35 -20.10
N ASP A 246 -2.67 20.08 -21.02
CA ASP A 246 -2.83 19.02 -22.04
C ASP A 246 -2.85 17.61 -21.42
N THR A 247 -2.16 17.43 -20.28
CA THR A 247 -2.07 16.13 -19.60
C THR A 247 -3.27 15.83 -18.71
N ILE A 248 -3.76 16.83 -17.98
CA ILE A 248 -4.87 16.68 -17.01
C ILE A 248 -6.23 16.98 -17.66
N GLY A 249 -6.25 17.70 -18.79
CA GLY A 249 -7.47 18.14 -19.46
C GLY A 249 -8.16 19.34 -18.78
N SER A 250 -7.52 19.94 -17.77
CA SER A 250 -8.04 21.08 -17.01
C SER A 250 -6.95 22.15 -16.80
N SER A 251 -7.36 23.43 -16.77
CA SER A 251 -6.45 24.53 -16.47
C SER A 251 -5.89 24.43 -15.04
N LEU A 252 -4.62 24.83 -14.87
CA LEU A 252 -4.04 24.99 -13.54
C LEU A 252 -4.70 26.14 -12.80
N LEU A 253 -4.99 25.91 -11.52
CA LEU A 253 -5.59 26.93 -10.66
C LEU A 253 -4.58 27.42 -9.62
N PRO A 254 -4.52 28.73 -9.35
CA PRO A 254 -3.76 29.27 -8.22
C PRO A 254 -4.21 28.64 -6.90
N SER A 255 -3.25 28.38 -6.00
CA SER A 255 -3.52 27.81 -4.67
C SER A 255 -4.44 28.67 -3.80
N THR A 256 -4.50 29.98 -4.06
CA THR A 256 -5.41 30.92 -3.40
C THR A 256 -6.90 30.61 -3.65
N LEU A 257 -7.20 29.87 -4.71
CA LEU A 257 -8.57 29.48 -5.06
C LEU A 257 -8.99 28.15 -4.42
N MET A 258 -8.05 27.44 -3.78
CA MET A 258 -8.33 26.19 -3.09
C MET A 258 -9.19 26.46 -1.84
N PRO A 259 -10.38 25.84 -1.73
CA PRO A 259 -11.20 25.96 -0.53
C PRO A 259 -10.46 25.43 0.71
N SER A 260 -10.69 26.04 1.87
CA SER A 260 -10.06 25.63 3.13
C SER A 260 -10.41 24.19 3.53
N HIS A 261 -11.54 23.66 3.06
CA HIS A 261 -12.01 22.29 3.26
C HIS A 261 -11.60 21.31 2.16
N ALA A 262 -10.77 21.72 1.21
CA ALA A 262 -10.33 20.83 0.12
C ALA A 262 -9.46 19.69 0.66
N VAL A 263 -9.80 18.46 0.26
CA VAL A 263 -9.00 17.28 0.61
C VAL A 263 -7.89 17.10 -0.41
N ILE A 264 -6.65 17.32 0.01
CA ILE A 264 -5.46 17.12 -0.83
C ILE A 264 -5.19 15.62 -0.95
N LEU A 265 -5.17 15.10 -2.18
CA LEU A 265 -4.84 13.71 -2.48
C LEU A 265 -3.33 13.49 -2.56
N SER A 266 -2.63 14.46 -3.15
CA SER A 266 -1.18 14.44 -3.31
C SER A 266 -0.68 15.85 -3.49
N ASP A 267 0.49 16.13 -2.93
CA ASP A 267 1.24 17.32 -3.23
C ASP A 267 2.66 16.99 -3.66
N GLU A 268 3.24 17.88 -4.46
CA GLU A 268 4.63 17.81 -4.85
C GLU A 268 5.21 19.22 -4.81
N SER A 269 6.24 19.38 -3.98
CA SER A 269 6.92 20.66 -3.79
C SER A 269 8.18 20.71 -4.65
N PHE A 270 8.33 21.80 -5.39
CA PHE A 270 9.46 22.02 -6.28
C PHE A 270 10.25 23.22 -5.80
N GLN A 271 11.57 23.05 -5.71
CA GLN A 271 12.50 24.11 -5.35
C GLN A 271 13.46 24.37 -6.50
N ASN A 272 13.81 25.65 -6.69
CA ASN A 272 14.86 26.10 -7.60
C ASN A 272 14.64 25.76 -9.10
N VAL A 273 13.39 25.54 -9.52
CA VAL A 273 13.03 25.34 -10.93
C VAL A 273 12.97 26.71 -11.60
N SER A 274 13.95 27.02 -12.45
CA SER A 274 14.06 28.35 -13.10
C SER A 274 14.06 29.52 -12.11
N LYS A 275 14.71 29.37 -10.94
CA LYS A 275 14.73 30.33 -9.82
C LYS A 275 13.37 30.55 -9.13
N LEU A 276 12.39 29.69 -9.40
CA LEU A 276 11.09 29.70 -8.74
C LEU A 276 10.93 28.46 -7.86
N SER A 277 10.17 28.63 -6.78
CA SER A 277 9.71 27.52 -5.94
C SER A 277 8.19 27.52 -5.96
N PHE A 278 7.60 26.36 -6.22
CA PHE A 278 6.14 26.22 -6.32
C PHE A 278 5.71 24.83 -5.86
N LYS A 279 4.44 24.72 -5.45
CA LYS A 279 3.83 23.48 -5.00
C LYS A 279 2.68 23.15 -5.93
N ILE A 280 2.68 21.94 -6.48
CA ILE A 280 1.53 21.39 -7.21
C ILE A 280 0.74 20.56 -6.20
N SER A 281 -0.55 20.79 -6.11
CA SER A 281 -1.46 20.01 -5.25
C SER A 281 -2.58 19.46 -6.10
N LEU A 282 -2.77 18.15 -6.03
CA LEU A 282 -3.95 17.46 -6.56
C LEU A 282 -4.92 17.27 -5.40
N ALA A 283 -6.13 17.79 -5.54
CA ALA A 283 -7.17 17.70 -4.52
C ALA A 283 -8.41 17.02 -5.08
N ARG A 284 -9.22 16.42 -4.20
CA ARG A 284 -10.56 15.96 -4.57
C ARG A 284 -11.38 17.17 -5.05
N PRO A 285 -12.28 16.99 -6.02
CA PRO A 285 -13.22 18.03 -6.39
C PRO A 285 -13.95 18.55 -5.14
N ALA A 286 -13.84 19.83 -4.86
CA ALA A 286 -14.43 20.45 -3.68
C ALA A 286 -15.55 21.41 -4.10
N LEU A 287 -16.60 21.46 -3.27
CA LEU A 287 -17.67 22.44 -3.41
C LEU A 287 -17.11 23.84 -3.23
N LYS A 288 -17.41 24.74 -4.18
CA LYS A 288 -17.12 26.17 -4.08
C LYS A 288 -18.43 26.95 -3.91
N PHE A 289 -18.54 27.65 -2.80
CA PHE A 289 -19.69 28.49 -2.49
C PHE A 289 -19.48 29.92 -2.97
N ASN A 290 -20.56 30.54 -3.45
CA ASN A 290 -20.65 31.98 -3.63
C ASN A 290 -21.23 32.58 -2.35
N GLU A 291 -20.36 33.13 -1.50
CA GLU A 291 -20.72 33.62 -0.17
C GLU A 291 -21.83 34.67 -0.22
N ASP A 292 -21.74 35.62 -1.16
CA ASP A 292 -22.71 36.71 -1.29
C ASP A 292 -24.10 36.19 -1.70
N ALA A 293 -24.15 35.25 -2.66
CA ALA A 293 -25.40 34.65 -3.10
C ALA A 293 -26.05 33.79 -2.00
N ILE A 294 -25.24 33.04 -1.23
CA ILE A 294 -25.76 32.24 -0.11
C ILE A 294 -26.25 33.13 1.04
N LEU A 295 -25.56 34.23 1.33
CA LEU A 295 -26.01 35.21 2.32
C LEU A 295 -27.33 35.86 1.90
N ALA A 296 -27.50 36.14 0.61
CA ALA A 296 -28.74 36.70 0.07
C ALA A 296 -29.96 35.78 0.28
N LEU A 297 -29.79 34.45 0.23
CA LEU A 297 -30.85 33.47 0.51
C LEU A 297 -31.44 33.62 1.92
N PHE A 298 -30.65 34.12 2.87
CA PHE A 298 -31.03 34.27 4.27
C PHE A 298 -31.13 35.73 4.71
N SER A 299 -31.31 36.67 3.77
CA SER A 299 -31.38 38.12 4.07
C SER A 299 -30.18 38.63 4.89
N GLY A 300 -28.99 38.04 4.70
CA GLY A 300 -27.78 38.42 5.41
C GLY A 300 -27.53 37.68 6.74
N ASP A 301 -28.32 36.67 7.12
CA ASP A 301 -28.05 35.87 8.31
C ASP A 301 -26.88 34.90 8.10
N GLU A 302 -25.71 35.25 8.63
CA GLU A 302 -24.50 34.44 8.56
C GLU A 302 -24.64 33.06 9.21
N LYS A 303 -25.46 32.93 10.26
CA LYS A 303 -25.60 31.66 10.99
C LYS A 303 -26.32 30.64 10.13
N PHE A 304 -27.36 31.08 9.42
CA PHE A 304 -28.07 30.22 8.48
C PHE A 304 -27.26 29.92 7.22
N ALA A 305 -26.53 30.90 6.69
CA ALA A 305 -25.60 30.68 5.57
C ALA A 305 -24.55 29.60 5.90
N ARG A 306 -23.89 29.70 7.06
CA ARG A 306 -22.91 28.68 7.52
C ARG A 306 -23.57 27.33 7.77
N GLY A 307 -24.78 27.30 8.31
CA GLY A 307 -25.54 26.06 8.52
C GLY A 307 -25.85 25.33 7.21
N LEU A 308 -26.25 26.07 6.17
CA LEU A 308 -26.47 25.54 4.83
C LEU A 308 -25.17 25.01 4.21
N GLN A 309 -24.07 25.75 4.32
CA GLN A 309 -22.77 25.31 3.82
C GLN A 309 -22.30 24.02 4.51
N ALA A 310 -22.41 23.95 5.84
CA ALA A 310 -22.06 22.76 6.60
C ALA A 310 -22.90 21.55 6.17
N TYR A 311 -24.21 21.73 5.96
CA TYR A 311 -25.08 20.69 5.44
C TYR A 311 -24.64 20.22 4.05
N LEU A 312 -24.40 21.14 3.11
CA LEU A 312 -23.98 20.81 1.75
C LEU A 312 -22.62 20.11 1.72
N LEU A 313 -21.68 20.52 2.59
CA LEU A 313 -20.37 19.86 2.75
C LEU A 313 -20.46 18.47 3.38
N SER A 314 -21.48 18.20 4.20
CA SER A 314 -21.70 16.87 4.81
C SER A 314 -22.25 15.84 3.84
N ARG A 315 -22.73 16.27 2.67
CA ARG A 315 -23.37 15.39 1.69
C ARG A 315 -22.34 14.79 0.73
N ASP A 316 -22.65 13.59 0.26
CA ASP A 316 -21.91 12.97 -0.83
C ASP A 316 -22.03 13.78 -2.13
N GLN A 317 -20.90 13.99 -2.79
CA GLN A 317 -20.80 14.83 -3.98
C GLN A 317 -21.47 14.21 -5.21
N SER A 318 -21.48 12.87 -5.33
CA SER A 318 -22.16 12.16 -6.42
C SER A 318 -23.68 12.28 -6.28
N ASN A 319 -24.18 12.13 -5.04
CA ASN A 319 -25.60 12.33 -4.73
C ASN A 319 -26.05 13.78 -4.99
N LEU A 320 -25.26 14.76 -4.55
CA LEU A 320 -25.46 16.17 -4.90
C LEU A 320 -25.55 16.39 -6.41
N LYS A 321 -24.61 15.81 -7.17
CA LYS A 321 -24.59 15.92 -8.63
C LYS A 321 -25.85 15.33 -9.26
N SER A 322 -26.27 14.14 -8.83
CA SER A 322 -27.49 13.49 -9.32
C SER A 322 -28.76 14.27 -8.98
N GLU A 323 -28.86 14.85 -7.78
CA GLU A 323 -30.01 15.66 -7.39
C GLU A 323 -30.12 16.95 -8.21
N PHE A 324 -29.01 17.64 -8.46
CA PHE A 324 -29.01 18.80 -9.36
C PHE A 324 -29.40 18.42 -10.80
N GLN A 325 -29.03 17.23 -11.27
CA GLN A 325 -29.42 16.73 -12.60
C GLN A 325 -30.91 16.38 -12.68
N GLN A 326 -31.49 15.80 -11.63
CA GLN A 326 -32.92 15.47 -11.55
C GLN A 326 -33.81 16.72 -11.48
N GLY A 327 -33.32 17.80 -10.87
CA GLY A 327 -34.03 19.08 -10.73
C GLY A 327 -33.95 20.03 -11.93
N ASN A 328 -33.77 19.53 -13.16
CA ASN A 328 -33.53 20.34 -14.36
C ASN A 328 -32.38 21.36 -14.21
N GLY A 329 -31.34 20.98 -13.47
CA GLY A 329 -30.07 21.69 -13.41
C GLY A 329 -30.00 22.88 -12.46
N LYS A 330 -31.02 23.17 -11.63
CA LYS A 330 -31.02 24.46 -10.91
C LYS A 330 -31.54 24.48 -9.47
N ILE A 331 -32.21 23.48 -8.90
CA ILE A 331 -32.83 23.69 -7.58
C ILE A 331 -32.76 22.43 -6.70
N ILE A 332 -32.03 22.51 -5.59
CA ILE A 332 -32.22 21.63 -4.42
C ILE A 332 -32.98 22.43 -3.36
N THR A 333 -34.12 21.90 -2.90
CA THR A 333 -34.88 22.48 -1.79
C THR A 333 -34.39 21.87 -0.49
N VAL A 334 -33.70 22.64 0.35
CA VAL A 334 -33.21 22.17 1.64
C VAL A 334 -34.28 22.45 2.70
N SER A 335 -35.00 21.41 3.13
CA SER A 335 -36.07 21.49 4.13
C SER A 335 -35.82 20.65 5.40
N CYS A 336 -34.70 19.92 5.45
CA CYS A 336 -34.44 18.89 6.47
C CYS A 336 -33.63 19.37 7.68
N ILE A 337 -33.29 20.66 7.77
CA ILE A 337 -32.50 21.19 8.88
C ILE A 337 -33.42 21.91 9.86
N GLU A 338 -33.52 21.40 11.09
CA GLU A 338 -34.33 22.03 12.14
C GLU A 338 -33.93 23.50 12.35
N LYS A 339 -34.93 24.40 12.32
CA LYS A 339 -34.80 25.87 12.48
C LYS A 339 -34.16 26.63 11.31
N LEU A 340 -33.88 25.99 10.18
CA LEU A 340 -33.46 26.68 8.95
C LEU A 340 -34.67 26.86 8.01
N PRO A 341 -34.86 28.05 7.41
CA PRO A 341 -35.93 28.27 6.45
C PRO A 341 -35.67 27.44 5.18
N VAL A 342 -36.76 27.01 4.54
CA VAL A 342 -36.71 26.25 3.29
C VAL A 342 -36.10 27.13 2.21
N VAL A 343 -34.97 26.73 1.65
CA VAL A 343 -34.24 27.50 0.62
C VAL A 343 -33.97 26.66 -0.62
N SER A 344 -34.00 27.33 -1.77
CA SER A 344 -33.68 26.77 -3.08
C SER A 344 -32.25 27.10 -3.46
N VAL A 345 -31.38 26.10 -3.48
CA VAL A 345 -29.97 26.25 -3.87
C VAL A 345 -29.80 25.98 -5.35
N VAL A 346 -29.09 26.88 -6.03
CA VAL A 346 -28.89 26.87 -7.49
C VAL A 346 -27.44 26.57 -7.85
N LEU A 347 -27.24 25.54 -8.66
CA LEU A 347 -25.94 25.18 -9.22
C LEU A 347 -25.52 26.22 -10.27
N GLY A 348 -24.29 26.74 -10.16
CA GLY A 348 -23.78 27.80 -11.03
C GLY A 348 -23.95 29.22 -10.46
N ASP A 349 -24.81 29.40 -9.46
CA ASP A 349 -25.09 30.70 -8.84
C ASP A 349 -24.70 30.72 -7.36
N HIS A 350 -25.30 29.82 -6.57
CA HIS A 350 -25.02 29.68 -5.14
C HIS A 350 -23.82 28.76 -4.86
N LEU A 351 -23.66 27.71 -5.69
CA LEU A 351 -22.66 26.66 -5.49
C LEU A 351 -22.14 26.14 -6.84
N HIS A 352 -20.86 25.77 -6.87
CA HIS A 352 -20.25 24.98 -7.93
C HIS A 352 -19.72 23.67 -7.37
N LEU A 353 -19.96 22.56 -8.08
CA LEU A 353 -19.54 21.23 -7.63
C LEU A 353 -18.02 21.07 -7.62
N THR A 354 -17.34 21.79 -8.51
CA THR A 354 -15.88 21.82 -8.56
C THR A 354 -15.40 23.27 -8.69
N VAL A 355 -14.27 23.58 -8.07
CA VAL A 355 -13.60 24.88 -8.19
C VAL A 355 -13.21 25.17 -9.65
N GLY A 356 -12.90 24.13 -10.43
CA GLY A 356 -12.61 24.23 -11.85
C GLY A 356 -13.81 24.71 -12.67
N ASP A 357 -14.99 24.15 -12.42
CA ASP A 357 -16.23 24.54 -13.13
C ASP A 357 -16.58 26.01 -12.88
N TYR A 358 -16.42 26.48 -11.65
CA TYR A 358 -16.62 27.90 -11.30
C TYR A 358 -15.74 28.81 -12.17
N LEU A 359 -14.44 28.52 -12.25
CA LEU A 359 -13.51 29.35 -13.01
C LEU A 359 -13.77 29.33 -14.51
N LEU A 360 -14.13 28.17 -15.06
CA LEU A 360 -14.53 28.06 -16.47
C LEU A 360 -15.81 28.86 -16.76
N SER A 361 -16.73 28.97 -15.80
CA SER A 361 -17.94 29.79 -15.96
C SER A 361 -17.62 31.29 -15.89
N THR A 362 -16.77 31.73 -14.95
CA THR A 362 -16.42 33.15 -14.77
C THR A 362 -15.41 33.68 -15.78
N SER A 363 -14.68 32.82 -16.49
CA SER A 363 -13.73 33.25 -17.53
C SER A 363 -14.39 33.44 -18.90
N ASN A 364 -15.62 32.97 -19.08
CA ASN A 364 -16.43 33.15 -20.29
C ASN A 364 -17.45 34.29 -20.20
N SER A 365 -17.52 34.96 -19.04
CA SER A 365 -18.28 36.18 -18.75
C SER A 365 -17.34 37.38 -18.70
#